data_AF-A0A931EX38-F1
#
_entry.id   AF-A0A931EX38-F1
#
_cell.length_a   1.000
_cell.length_b   1.000
_cell.length_c   1.000
_cell.angle_alpha   90.00
_cell.angle_beta   90.00
_cell.angle_gamma   90.00
#
_symmetry.space_group_name_H-M   'P 1'
#
loop_
_entity.id
_entity.type
_entity.pdbx_description
1 polymer ?
#
loop_
_entity_poly.entity_id
_entity_poly.type
_entity_poly.pdbx_seq_one_letter_code
_entity_poly.pdbx_strand_id
1 'polypeptide(L)'
;MTAPRVEVECACCGGTGLHQGRALCHACYQWHHENGTLHKYPQLHTWLETLARIADFAELRGRGLSVRRASAALGVTARSGQRYEQRLKARQAVTS
;
A
#
# COMPACT_ATOMS: atom_id res chain seq x y z
N MET A 1 -3.75 6.64 12.23
CA MET A 1 -2.37 7.09 11.98
C MET A 1 -2.08 6.76 10.52
N THR A 2 -1.82 7.76 9.70
CA THR A 2 -1.82 7.67 8.23
C THR A 2 -0.70 6.75 7.73
N ALA A 3 -1.01 5.85 6.78
CA ALA A 3 -0.05 5.01 6.06
C ALA A 3 1.24 5.78 5.72
N PRO A 4 2.45 5.18 5.81
CA PRO A 4 3.68 5.86 5.46
C PRO A 4 3.60 6.32 4.00
N ARG A 5 3.49 7.64 3.84
CA ARG A 5 3.40 8.31 2.55
C ARG A 5 4.79 8.34 1.95
N VAL A 6 5.08 7.41 1.03
CA VAL A 6 6.36 7.35 0.33
C VAL A 6 6.37 8.39 -0.78
N GLU A 7 7.39 9.24 -0.83
CA GLU A 7 7.61 10.15 -1.95
C GLU A 7 8.23 9.38 -3.13
N VAL A 8 7.71 9.61 -4.33
CA VAL A 8 8.24 9.07 -5.58
C VAL A 8 8.39 10.18 -6.60
N GLU A 9 9.34 10.02 -7.51
CA GLU A 9 9.37 10.78 -8.75
C GLU A 9 8.20 10.31 -9.64
N CYS A 10 7.29 11.22 -9.95
CA CYS A 10 6.10 10.91 -10.69
C CYS A 10 6.42 10.60 -12.16
N ALA A 11 6.05 9.42 -12.65
CA ALA A 11 6.24 9.02 -14.04
C ALA A 11 5.43 9.86 -15.05
N CYS A 12 4.44 10.65 -14.61
CA CYS A 12 3.68 11.55 -15.46
C CYS A 12 4.31 12.95 -15.55
N CYS A 13 4.58 13.59 -14.42
CA CYS A 13 4.99 15.00 -14.39
C CYS A 13 6.47 15.23 -14.02
N GLY A 14 7.22 14.18 -13.70
CA GLY A 14 8.61 14.26 -13.20
C GLY A 14 8.75 14.88 -11.81
N GLY A 15 7.66 15.33 -11.19
CA GLY A 15 7.69 15.93 -9.86
C GLY A 15 7.77 14.88 -8.74
N THR A 16 8.46 15.20 -7.66
CA THR A 16 8.45 14.41 -6.43
C THR A 16 7.13 14.62 -5.68
N GLY A 17 6.45 13.55 -5.30
CA GLY A 17 5.22 13.65 -4.53
C GLY A 17 4.77 12.33 -3.94
N LEU A 18 3.69 12.39 -3.14
CA LEU A 18 3.18 11.23 -2.42
C LEU A 18 2.69 10.14 -3.39
N HIS A 19 3.30 8.96 -3.31
CA HIS A 19 2.95 7.82 -4.15
C HIS A 19 1.54 7.33 -3.87
N GLN A 20 0.75 7.19 -4.94
CA GLN A 20 -0.61 6.66 -4.88
C GLN A 20 -0.76 5.35 -5.69
N GLY A 21 0.22 5.01 -6.54
CA GLY A 21 0.24 3.81 -7.36
C GLY A 21 0.84 4.07 -8.74
N ARG A 22 1.32 3.02 -9.42
CA ARG A 22 1.84 3.09 -10.81
C ARG A 22 2.94 4.13 -11.04
N ALA A 23 3.78 4.39 -10.02
CA ALA A 23 4.82 5.42 -10.03
C ALA A 23 4.26 6.85 -10.19
N LEU A 24 3.00 7.08 -9.82
CA LEU A 24 2.37 8.38 -9.90
C LEU A 24 2.28 9.01 -8.52
N CYS A 25 2.49 10.32 -8.46
CA CYS A 25 2.10 11.11 -7.31
C CYS A 25 0.56 11.17 -7.21
N HIS A 26 0.06 11.52 -6.02
CA HIS A 26 -1.37 11.56 -5.72
C HIS A 26 -2.20 12.34 -6.74
N ALA A 27 -1.76 13.54 -7.12
CA ALA A 27 -2.48 14.39 -8.06
C ALA A 27 -2.57 13.75 -9.46
N CYS A 28 -1.45 13.28 -10.01
CA CYS A 28 -1.43 12.63 -11.32
C CYS A 28 -2.21 11.32 -11.32
N TYR A 29 -2.14 10.54 -10.24
CA TYR A 29 -2.91 9.31 -10.12
C TYR A 29 -4.42 9.58 -10.20
N GLN A 30 -4.92 10.56 -9.44
CA GLN A 30 -6.34 10.93 -9.45
C GLN A 30 -6.78 11.40 -10.84
N TRP A 31 -6.00 12.31 -11.45
CA TRP A 31 -6.31 12.80 -12.79
C TRP A 31 -6.38 11.67 -13.82
N HIS A 32 -5.40 10.76 -13.84
CA HIS A 32 -5.39 9.62 -14.76
C HIS A 32 -6.47 8.59 -14.45
N HIS A 33 -6.88 8.46 -13.18
CA HIS A 33 -7.99 7.61 -12.76
C HIS A 33 -9.32 8.13 -13.32
N GLU A 34 -9.60 9.42 -13.12
CA GLU A 34 -10.80 10.09 -13.62
C GLU A 34 -10.87 10.11 -15.15
N ASN A 35 -9.73 10.27 -15.82
CA ASN A 35 -9.65 10.27 -17.27
C ASN A 35 -9.51 8.85 -17.88
N GLY A 36 -9.55 7.79 -17.06
CA GLY A 36 -9.44 6.40 -17.54
C GLY A 36 -8.10 6.04 -18.21
N THR A 37 -7.05 6.84 -18.00
CA THR A 37 -5.74 6.69 -18.66
C THR A 37 -4.67 6.02 -17.79
N LEU A 38 -5.03 5.50 -16.60
CA LEU A 38 -4.11 4.77 -15.71
C LEU A 38 -3.40 3.59 -16.37
N HIS A 39 -4.01 2.97 -17.38
CA HIS A 39 -3.43 1.83 -18.10
C HIS A 39 -2.14 2.17 -18.85
N LYS A 40 -1.90 3.47 -19.14
CA LYS A 40 -0.66 3.95 -19.77
C LYS A 40 0.57 3.84 -18.86
N TYR A 41 0.35 3.73 -17.55
CA TYR A 41 1.41 3.61 -16.56
C TYR A 41 1.46 2.16 -16.07
N PRO A 42 2.63 1.50 -16.12
CA PRO A 42 2.75 0.13 -15.67
C PRO A 42 2.36 0.02 -14.20
N GLN A 43 1.76 -1.11 -13.81
CA GLN A 43 1.63 -1.42 -12.40
C GLN A 43 3.04 -1.57 -11.83
N LEU A 44 3.38 -0.75 -10.85
CA LEU A 44 4.59 -0.98 -10.09
C LEU A 44 4.39 -2.27 -9.30
N HIS A 45 4.93 -3.37 -9.81
CA HIS A 45 5.16 -4.58 -9.02
C HIS A 45 6.35 -4.37 -8.05
N THR A 46 6.39 -3.19 -7.41
CA THR A 46 7.41 -2.88 -6.41
C THR A 46 6.91 -3.36 -5.07
N TRP A 47 7.86 -3.79 -4.23
CA TRP A 47 7.60 -4.20 -2.85
C TRP A 47 6.96 -3.08 -2.01
N LEU A 48 6.99 -1.82 -2.49
CA LEU A 48 6.39 -0.64 -1.86
C LEU A 48 4.86 -0.77 -1.68
N GLU A 49 4.11 -1.20 -2.69
CA GLU A 49 2.66 -1.46 -2.54
C GLU A 49 2.41 -2.51 -1.44
N THR A 50 3.29 -3.50 -1.35
CA THR A 50 3.17 -4.55 -0.34
C THR A 50 3.54 -4.03 1.06
N LEU A 51 4.55 -3.17 1.18
CA LEU A 51 4.95 -2.57 2.46
C LEU A 51 3.90 -1.61 3.00
N ALA A 52 3.31 -0.77 2.15
CA ALA A 52 2.20 0.11 2.52
C ALA A 52 0.99 -0.71 3.02
N ARG A 53 0.58 -1.74 2.27
CA ARG A 53 -0.50 -2.65 2.70
C ARG A 53 -0.19 -3.39 4.01
N ILE A 54 1.06 -3.76 4.25
CA ILE A 54 1.47 -4.37 5.53
C ILE A 54 1.39 -3.36 6.68
N ALA A 55 1.77 -2.10 6.45
CA ALA A 55 1.65 -1.04 7.45
C ALA A 55 0.18 -0.77 7.81
N ASP A 56 -0.71 -0.64 6.81
CA ASP A 56 -2.15 -0.47 7.03
C ASP A 56 -2.76 -1.70 7.72
N PHE A 57 -2.32 -2.90 7.34
CA PHE A 57 -2.72 -4.13 8.01
C PHE A 57 -2.27 -4.15 9.49
N ALA A 58 -1.06 -3.70 9.79
CA ALA A 58 -0.54 -3.60 11.16
C ALA A 58 -1.38 -2.65 12.02
N GLU A 59 -1.76 -1.49 11.47
CA GLU A 59 -2.64 -0.55 12.18
C GLU A 59 -3.99 -1.19 12.52
N LEU A 60 -4.61 -1.88 11.55
CA LEU A 60 -5.87 -2.58 11.77
C LEU A 60 -5.75 -3.68 12.83
N ARG A 61 -4.63 -4.42 12.85
CA ARG A 61 -4.35 -5.42 13.89
C ARG A 61 -4.15 -4.77 15.26
N GLY A 62 -3.48 -3.62 15.33
CA GLY A 62 -3.31 -2.84 16.56
C GLY A 62 -4.61 -2.32 17.15
N ARG A 63 -5.64 -2.07 16.31
CA ARG A 63 -7.01 -1.76 16.74
C ARG A 63 -7.82 -2.97 17.20
N GLY A 64 -7.22 -4.16 17.25
CA GLY A 64 -7.87 -5.40 17.69
C GLY A 64 -8.71 -6.12 16.62
N LEU A 65 -8.70 -5.67 15.35
CA LEU A 65 -9.43 -6.38 14.30
C LEU A 65 -8.80 -7.74 14.02
N SER A 66 -9.63 -8.76 13.80
CA SER A 66 -9.16 -10.07 13.35
C SER A 66 -8.51 -9.99 11.97
N VAL A 67 -7.60 -10.93 11.66
CA VAL A 67 -6.93 -11.02 10.34
C VAL A 67 -7.93 -10.96 9.19
N ARG A 68 -9.06 -11.68 9.31
CA ARG A 68 -10.11 -11.71 8.30
C ARG A 68 -10.73 -10.33 8.07
N ARG A 69 -11.06 -9.60 9.14
CA ARG A 69 -11.64 -8.25 9.06
C ARG A 69 -10.62 -7.22 8.56
N ALA A 70 -9.39 -7.29 9.03
CA ALA A 70 -8.31 -6.42 8.56
C ALA A 70 -8.02 -6.65 7.06
N SER A 71 -8.03 -7.90 6.60
CA SER A 71 -7.84 -8.23 5.16
C SER A 71 -8.97 -7.67 4.29
N ALA A 72 -10.21 -7.85 4.73
CA ALA A 72 -11.38 -7.35 4.02
C ALA A 72 -11.38 -5.82 3.93
N ALA A 73 -10.98 -5.12 5.00
CA ALA A 73 -10.86 -3.66 5.01
C ALA A 73 -9.81 -3.14 4.01
N LEU A 74 -8.79 -3.94 3.68
CA LEU A 74 -7.78 -3.61 2.68
C LEU A 74 -8.13 -4.11 1.26
N GLY A 75 -9.30 -4.74 1.08
CA GLY A 75 -9.69 -5.33 -0.20
C GLY A 75 -8.82 -6.51 -0.63
N VAL A 76 -8.14 -7.19 0.30
CA VAL A 76 -7.27 -8.34 0.00
C VAL A 76 -7.87 -9.65 0.51
N THR A 77 -7.46 -10.76 -0.09
CA THR A 77 -7.88 -12.09 0.36
C THR A 77 -7.38 -12.40 1.78
N ALA A 78 -8.09 -13.28 2.49
CA ALA A 78 -7.66 -13.77 3.79
C ALA A 78 -6.26 -14.43 3.73
N ARG A 79 -5.91 -15.07 2.61
CA ARG A 79 -4.58 -15.67 2.39
C ARG A 79 -3.48 -14.60 2.33
N SER A 80 -3.74 -13.47 1.68
CA SER A 80 -2.81 -12.33 1.68
C SER A 80 -2.66 -11.74 3.09
N GLY A 81 -3.76 -11.59 3.83
CA GLY A 81 -3.70 -11.13 5.23
C GLY A 81 -2.91 -12.05 6.15
N GLN A 82 -3.03 -13.37 5.99
CA GLN A 82 -2.20 -14.34 6.72
C GLN A 82 -0.70 -14.13 6.45
N ARG A 83 -0.32 -13.88 5.20
CA ARG A 83 1.08 -13.54 4.85
C ARG A 83 1.54 -12.24 5.49
N TYR A 84 0.67 -11.24 5.59
CA TYR A 84 0.99 -9.97 6.27
C TYR A 84 1.18 -10.17 7.76
N GLU A 85 0.33 -10.97 8.41
CA GLU A 85 0.47 -11.30 9.83
C GLU A 85 1.78 -12.04 10.13
N GLN A 86 2.16 -13.01 9.29
CA GLN A 86 3.45 -13.71 9.45
C GLN A 86 4.63 -12.75 9.35
N ARG A 87 4.61 -11.80 8.39
CA ARG A 87 5.67 -10.79 8.24
C ARG A 87 5.74 -9.83 9.42
N LEU A 88 4.60 -9.46 10.01
CA LEU A 88 4.57 -8.62 11.21
C LEU A 88 5.17 -9.34 12.42
N LYS A 89 4.78 -10.60 12.65
CA LYS A 89 5.34 -11.42 13.72
C LYS A 89 6.86 -11.60 13.56
N ALA A 90 7.32 -11.87 12.33
CA ALA A 90 8.75 -11.97 12.04
C ALA A 90 9.52 -10.68 12.33
N ARG A 91 8.96 -9.50 11.98
CA ARG A 91 9.56 -8.20 12.31
C ARG A 91 9.63 -7.92 13.81
N GLN A 92 8.57 -8.26 14.54
CA GLN A 92 8.52 -8.10 15.99
C GLN A 92 9.57 -8.99 16.68
N ALA A 93 9.72 -10.24 16.25
CA ALA A 93 10.71 -11.17 16.79
C ALA A 93 12.17 -10.74 16.55
N VAL A 94 12.44 -9.92 15.54
CA VAL A 94 13.79 -9.37 15.26
C VAL A 94 14.09 -8.13 16.11
N THR A 95 13.05 -7.46 16.62
CA THR A 95 13.18 -6.20 17.39
C THR A 95 13.18 -6.44 18.90
N SER A 96 12.80 -7.64 19.34
CA SER A 96 12.86 -8.11 20.74
C SER A 96 14.18 -8.81 21.03
#